data_AF-A0A088CFF9-F1
#
_entry.id   AF-A0A088CFF9-F1
#
_cell.length_a   1.000
_cell.length_b   1.000
_cell.length_c   1.000
_cell.angle_alpha   90.00
_cell.angle_beta   90.00
_cell.angle_gamma   90.00
#
_symmetry.space_group_name_H-M   'P 1'
#
loop_
_entity.id
_entity.type
_entity.pdbx_description
1 polymer ?
#
loop_
_entity_poly.entity_id
_entity_poly.type
_entity_poly.pdbx_seq_one_letter_code
_entity_poly.pdbx_strand_id
1 'polypeptide(L)' 'TLSSEGSGNWIKVKEGKTLLEALQHKDYIIPAIPVFFVVSRKSTFYLEFKAGNWSLP' A
#
# COMPACT_ATOMS: atom_id res chain seq x y z
N THR A 1 24.60 -2.64 10.37
CA THR A 1 23.72 -3.03 9.24
C THR A 1 22.34 -2.49 9.54
N LEU A 2 21.90 -1.46 8.83
CA LEU A 2 20.62 -0.80 9.07
C LEU A 2 19.49 -1.72 8.62
N SER A 3 18.88 -2.45 9.56
CA SER A 3 17.66 -3.21 9.32
C SER A 3 16.52 -2.21 9.08
N SER A 4 16.03 -2.17 7.84
CA SER A 4 14.84 -1.41 7.46
C SER A 4 13.59 -2.12 7.98
N GLU A 5 13.43 -2.19 9.30
CA GLU A 5 12.35 -2.91 10.01
C GLU A 5 11.07 -2.08 10.20
N GLY A 6 10.73 -1.14 9.30
CA GLY A 6 9.63 -0.20 9.57
C GLY A 6 8.75 0.25 8.41
N SER A 7 9.05 -0.10 7.17
CA SER A 7 8.15 0.21 6.04
C SER A 7 7.47 -1.08 5.61
N GLY A 8 6.22 -1.28 6.02
CA GLY A 8 5.37 -2.25 5.32
C GLY A 8 5.46 -1.98 3.82
N ASN A 9 5.50 -3.04 3.01
CA ASN A 9 5.67 -2.98 1.55
C ASN A 9 4.44 -2.36 0.85
N TRP A 10 4.05 -1.15 1.27
CA TRP A 10 2.92 -0.42 0.77
C TRP A 10 3.31 0.33 -0.48
N ILE A 11 2.57 0.04 -1.52
CA ILE A 11 2.75 0.65 -2.82
C ILE A 11 1.67 1.73 -2.97
N LYS A 12 2.08 2.98 -3.13
CA LYS A 12 1.14 4.07 -3.42
C LYS A 12 0.74 4.01 -4.89
N VAL A 13 -0.50 3.63 -5.16
CA VAL A 13 -1.09 3.71 -6.51
C VAL A 13 -1.27 5.19 -6.90
N LYS A 14 -0.80 5.57 -8.09
CA LYS A 14 -0.93 6.95 -8.59
C LYS A 14 -2.37 7.23 -9.03
N GLU A 15 -2.95 8.32 -8.52
CA GLU A 15 -4.26 8.79 -8.94
C GLU A 15 -4.27 9.15 -10.44
N GLY A 16 -5.40 8.92 -11.12
CA GLY A 16 -5.55 9.16 -12.57
C GLY A 16 -4.99 8.06 -13.47
N LYS A 17 -4.48 6.96 -12.89
CA LYS A 17 -4.17 5.73 -13.64
C LYS A 17 -5.38 4.81 -13.70
N THR A 18 -5.50 4.08 -14.81
CA THR A 18 -6.47 3.01 -14.95
C THR A 18 -6.10 1.82 -14.08
N LEU A 19 -7.08 0.97 -13.77
CA LEU A 19 -6.82 -0.28 -13.05
C LEU A 19 -5.83 -1.17 -13.81
N LEU A 20 -5.96 -1.29 -15.14
CA LEU A 20 -5.06 -2.10 -15.94
C LEU A 20 -3.60 -1.62 -15.81
N GLU A 21 -3.35 -0.32 -15.91
CA GLU A 21 -2.02 0.26 -15.72
C GLU A 21 -1.45 -0.01 -14.31
N ALA A 22 -2.31 0.04 -13.28
CA ALA A 22 -1.88 -0.28 -11.91
C ALA A 22 -1.51 -1.76 -11.76
N LEU A 23 -2.30 -2.68 -12.35
CA LEU A 23 -2.05 -4.12 -12.26
C LEU A 23 -0.85 -4.59 -13.08
N GLN A 24 -0.50 -3.88 -14.17
CA GLN A 24 0.63 -4.22 -15.03
C GLN A 24 1.98 -3.64 -14.54
N HIS A 25 1.98 -2.94 -13.40
CA HIS A 25 3.20 -2.34 -12.88
C HIS A 25 4.20 -3.42 -12.46
N LYS A 26 5.42 -3.36 -13.02
CA LYS A 26 6.43 -4.43 -12.89
C LYS A 26 6.89 -4.70 -11.45
N ASP A 27 6.84 -3.67 -10.61
CA ASP A 27 7.28 -3.75 -9.22
C ASP A 27 6.17 -4.20 -8.26
N TYR A 28 4.96 -4.49 -8.75
CA TYR A 28 3.83 -4.84 -7.91
C TYR A 28 3.68 -6.36 -7.87
N ILE A 29 3.84 -6.96 -6.69
CA ILE A 29 3.50 -8.37 -6.46
C ILE A 29 2.04 -8.42 -5.99
N ILE A 30 1.14 -8.82 -6.89
CA ILE A 30 -0.30 -8.90 -6.60
C ILE A 30 -0.70 -10.38 -6.54
N PRO A 31 -0.92 -10.95 -5.34
CA PRO A 31 -1.31 -12.34 -5.21
C PRO A 31 -2.79 -12.53 -5.57
N ALA A 32 -3.08 -13.41 -6.53
CA ALA A 32 -4.43 -13.88 -6.93
C ALA A 32 -5.47 -12.78 -7.21
N ILE A 33 -6.03 -12.16 -6.17
CA ILE A 33 -7.08 -11.14 -6.25
C ILE A 33 -6.48 -9.81 -5.78
N PRO A 34 -6.46 -8.75 -6.61
CA PRO A 34 -5.97 -7.43 -6.20
C PRO A 34 -6.80 -6.84 -5.05
N VAL A 35 -6.12 -6.38 -4.01
CA VAL A 35 -6.74 -5.67 -2.87
C VAL A 35 -6.21 -4.24 -2.84
N PHE A 36 -7.13 -3.28 -2.73
CA PHE A 36 -6.80 -1.86 -2.60
C PHE A 36 -7.27 -1.33 -1.26
N PHE A 37 -6.42 -0.55 -0.60
CA PHE A 37 -6.77 0.19 0.61
C PHE A 37 -6.90 1.66 0.29
N VAL A 38 -8.00 2.27 0.74
CA VAL A 38 -8.23 3.71 0.62
C VAL A 38 -8.10 4.33 2.01
N VAL A 39 -7.07 5.15 2.19
CA VAL A 39 -6.78 5.79 3.48
C VAL A 39 -6.66 7.29 3.28
N SER A 40 -7.34 8.07 4.12
CA SER A 40 -7.20 9.53 4.11
C SER A 40 -5.79 9.93 4.52
N ARG A 41 -5.08 10.68 3.67
CA ARG A 41 -3.73 11.20 3.96
C ARG A 41 -3.67 12.12 5.18
N LYS A 42 -4.81 12.72 5.56
CA LYS A 42 -4.91 13.64 6.71
C LYS A 42 -5.33 12.94 8.00
N SER A 43 -5.65 11.64 7.96
CA SER A 43 -6.01 10.88 9.15
C SER A 43 -4.77 10.56 9.98
N THR A 44 -4.91 10.58 11.30
CA THR A 44 -3.89 10.06 12.24
C THR A 44 -3.57 8.59 11.95
N PHE A 45 -4.57 7.83 11.50
CA PHE A 45 -4.42 6.42 11.10
C PHE A 45 -3.48 6.21 9.90
N TYR A 46 -3.19 7.23 9.09
CA TYR A 46 -2.33 7.05 7.91
C TYR A 46 -0.92 6.58 8.26
N LEU A 47 -0.38 7.04 9.38
CA LEU A 47 0.95 6.64 9.85
C LEU A 47 0.96 5.19 10.36
N GLU A 48 -0.06 4.83 11.16
CA GLU A 48 -0.27 3.46 11.65
C GLU A 48 -0.49 2.48 10.49
N PHE A 49 -1.29 2.89 9.50
CA PHE A 49 -1.54 2.12 8.29
C PHE A 49 -0.24 1.77 7.57
N LYS A 50 0.61 2.78 7.31
CA LYS A 50 1.88 2.58 6.60
C LYS A 50 2.92 1.80 7.40
N ALA A 51 2.83 1.83 8.73
CA ALA A 51 3.70 1.01 9.59
C ALA A 51 3.33 -0.48 9.50
N GLY A 52 2.14 -0.83 9.00
CA GLY A 52 1.64 -2.22 9.01
C GLY A 52 1.17 -2.69 10.39
N ASN A 53 1.05 -1.77 11.35
CA ASN A 53 0.67 -2.05 12.74
C ASN A 53 -0.85 -1.98 12.94
N TRP A 54 -1.61 -2.64 12.07
CA TRP A 54 -3.08 -2.63 12.10
C TRP A 54 -3.63 -3.96 11.59
N SER A 55 -4.85 -4.29 12.02
CA SER A 55 -5.60 -5.47 11.58
C SER A 55 -6.93 -5.05 10.96
N LEU A 56 -7.48 -5.92 10.11
CA LEU A 56 -8.88 -5.79 9.70
C LEU A 56 -9.79 -5.94 10.94
N PRO A 57 -10.97 -5.29 10.97
CA PRO A 57 -11.97 -5.51 12.00
C PRO A 57 -12.37 -6.98 12.15
#